data_AF-A0A3B9HYG5-F1
#
_entry.id   AF-A0A3B9HYG5-F1
#
_cell.length_a   1.000
_cell.length_b   1.000
_cell.length_c   1.000
_cell.angle_alpha   90.00
_cell.angle_beta   90.00
_cell.angle_gamma   90.00
#
_symmetry.space_group_name_H-M   'P 1'
#
loop_
_entity.id
_entity.type
_entity.pdbx_description
1 polymer ?
#
loop_
_entity_poly.entity_id
_entity_poly.type
_entity_poly.pdbx_seq_one_letter_code
_entity_poly.pdbx_strand_id
1 'polypeptide(L)'
;MKVAKFLLIAIAAVSPLLCEAAEIVFCGNTDNQYDLYRADLKTGEIIRLTETAADELMPAVAPDGKKIVFVSDRAGANSLYMMNLESQT
;
A
#
# COMPACT_ATOMS: atom_id res chain seq x y z
N MET A 1 -22.94 33.51 -46.90
CA MET A 1 -23.46 32.34 -46.17
C MET A 1 -22.47 31.98 -45.06
N LYS A 2 -22.97 31.91 -43.82
CA LYS A 2 -22.37 31.34 -42.59
C LYS A 2 -21.90 29.89 -42.84
N VAL A 3 -20.93 29.25 -42.18
CA VAL A 3 -20.03 29.47 -41.05
C VAL A 3 -18.92 28.41 -41.15
N ALA A 4 -17.73 28.70 -40.62
CA ALA A 4 -16.64 27.76 -40.45
C ALA A 4 -16.95 26.67 -39.41
N LYS A 5 -16.43 25.45 -39.63
CA LYS A 5 -16.26 24.41 -38.61
C LYS A 5 -14.85 23.86 -38.72
N PHE A 6 -13.95 24.35 -37.87
CA PHE A 6 -12.69 23.70 -37.53
C PHE A 6 -12.98 22.78 -36.34
N LEU A 7 -12.75 21.47 -36.50
CA LEU A 7 -12.72 20.53 -35.39
C LEU A 7 -11.24 20.32 -35.02
N LEU A 8 -10.75 21.11 -34.05
CA LEU A 8 -9.59 20.70 -33.26
C LEU A 8 -10.08 19.64 -32.27
N ILE A 9 -9.66 18.39 -32.45
CA ILE A 9 -9.64 17.43 -31.35
C ILE A 9 -8.37 17.74 -30.54
N ALA A 10 -8.45 18.76 -29.68
CA ALA A 10 -7.66 18.75 -28.47
C ALA A 10 -8.42 17.84 -27.50
N ILE A 11 -8.01 16.56 -27.37
CA ILE A 11 -8.37 15.82 -26.17
C ILE A 11 -7.70 16.57 -25.03
N ALA A 12 -8.55 17.05 -24.14
CA ALA A 12 -8.21 17.88 -23.01
C ALA A 12 -7.07 17.30 -22.18
N ALA A 13 -6.34 18.23 -21.59
CA ALA A 13 -5.20 18.01 -20.72
C ALA A 13 -5.47 16.98 -19.61
N VAL A 14 -4.36 16.47 -19.08
CA VAL A 14 -4.26 15.81 -17.78
C VAL A 14 -4.77 14.35 -17.78
N SER A 15 -4.00 13.41 -18.36
CA SER A 15 -3.70 12.24 -17.50
C SER A 15 -2.86 12.87 -16.40
N PRO A 16 -3.39 13.11 -15.20
CA PRO A 16 -2.55 13.73 -14.22
C PRO A 16 -1.42 12.74 -14.01
N LEU A 17 -0.24 13.28 -13.78
CA LEU A 17 0.73 12.69 -12.89
C LEU A 17 0.08 12.48 -11.51
N LEU A 18 -1.00 11.71 -11.43
CA LEU A 18 -1.50 11.15 -10.20
C LEU A 18 -0.42 10.13 -9.85
N CYS A 19 0.55 10.58 -9.08
CA CYS A 19 1.01 9.79 -7.96
C CYS A 19 -0.26 9.52 -7.13
N GLU A 20 -1.05 8.55 -7.60
CA GLU A 20 -2.12 7.92 -6.83
C GLU A 20 -1.45 7.40 -5.57
N ALA A 21 -2.10 7.57 -4.42
CA ALA A 21 -1.45 7.51 -3.10
C ALA A 21 -0.36 6.41 -3.06
N ALA A 22 0.90 6.82 -2.97
CA ALA A 22 1.98 5.87 -2.87
C ALA A 22 1.96 5.38 -1.43
N GLU A 23 1.30 4.26 -1.19
CA GLU A 23 1.36 3.58 0.09
C GLU A 23 2.58 2.65 0.09
N ILE A 24 3.28 2.59 1.22
CA ILE A 24 4.33 1.59 1.44
C ILE A 24 3.95 0.71 2.61
N VAL A 25 4.23 -0.58 2.46
CA VAL A 25 4.20 -1.54 3.56
C VAL A 25 5.63 -1.87 3.93
N PHE A 26 5.97 -1.71 5.19
CA PHE A 26 7.32 -1.90 5.69
C PHE A 26 7.31 -2.60 7.04
N CYS A 27 8.48 -3.14 7.41
CA CYS A 27 8.73 -3.73 8.71
C CYS A 27 9.35 -2.67 9.62
N GLY A 28 8.76 -2.46 10.80
CA GLY A 28 9.23 -1.50 11.80
C GLY A 28 9.57 -2.20 13.12
N ASN A 29 10.53 -1.66 13.87
CA ASN A 29 10.96 -2.22 15.15
C ASN A 29 10.51 -1.32 16.30
N THR A 30 9.92 -1.92 17.34
CA THR A 30 9.58 -1.22 18.59
C THR A 30 10.40 -1.80 19.75
N ASP A 31 11.72 -1.62 19.72
CA ASP A 31 12.76 -2.04 20.69
C ASP A 31 12.76 -3.52 21.15
N ASN A 32 11.73 -4.31 20.84
CA ASN A 32 11.50 -5.66 21.37
C ASN A 32 10.90 -6.64 20.34
N GLN A 33 10.34 -6.13 19.24
CA GLN A 33 9.70 -6.94 18.19
C GLN A 33 9.63 -6.17 16.87
N TYR A 34 9.47 -6.91 15.78
CA TYR A 34 9.16 -6.37 14.47
C TYR A 34 7.69 -6.55 14.13
N ASP A 35 7.04 -5.46 13.71
CA ASP A 35 5.68 -5.50 13.18
C ASP A 35 5.63 -4.92 11.76
N LEU A 36 4.53 -5.20 11.06
CA LEU A 36 4.24 -4.59 9.78
C LEU A 36 3.50 -3.27 9.96
N TYR A 37 3.88 -2.28 9.16
CA TYR A 37 3.30 -0.95 9.13
C TYR A 37 2.91 -0.57 7.71
N ARG A 38 1.88 0.27 7.59
CA ARG A 38 1.50 0.96 6.36
C ARG A 38 1.74 2.45 6.54
N ALA A 39 2.42 3.07 5.57
CA ALA A 39 2.59 4.51 5.49
C ALA A 39 1.84 5.05 4.27
N ASP A 40 1.00 6.07 4.49
CA ASP A 40 0.51 6.93 3.43
C ASP A 40 1.56 8.03 3.17
N LEU A 41 2.18 8.03 1.99
CA LEU A 41 3.24 9.00 1.68
C LEU A 41 2.72 10.41 1.36
N LYS A 42 1.41 10.61 1.21
CA LYS A 42 0.78 11.92 1.03
C LYS A 42 0.50 12.60 2.37
N THR A 43 -0.07 11.85 3.32
CA THR A 43 -0.46 12.39 4.63
C THR A 43 0.64 12.25 5.67
N GLY A 44 1.56 11.31 5.49
CA GLY A 44 2.53 10.91 6.50
C GLY A 44 1.93 10.04 7.62
N GLU A 45 0.69 9.60 7.47
CA GLU A 45 0.04 8.70 8.43
C GLU A 45 0.72 7.33 8.41
N ILE A 46 1.00 6.80 9.60
CA ILE A 46 1.57 5.47 9.80
C ILE A 46 0.61 4.64 10.66
N ILE A 47 0.20 3.49 10.15
CA ILE A 47 -0.69 2.56 10.84
C ILE A 47 0.03 1.24 11.04
N ARG A 48 -0.04 0.68 12.26
CA ARG A 48 0.44 -0.67 12.57
C ARG A 48 -0.57 -1.70 12.05
N LEU A 49 -0.12 -2.67 11.26
CA LEU A 49 -0.94 -3.70 10.63
C LEU A 49 -0.98 -5.02 11.41
N THR A 50 0.11 -5.34 12.12
CA THR A 50 0.21 -6.53 12.97
C THR A 50 0.45 -6.12 14.42
N GLU A 51 -0.19 -6.82 15.35
CA GLU A 51 -0.01 -6.61 16.78
C GLU A 51 -0.01 -7.98 17.45
N THR A 52 1.10 -8.70 17.28
CA THR A 52 1.28 -10.03 17.87
C THR A 52 2.51 -10.04 18.78
N ALA A 53 2.83 -11.19 19.39
CA ALA A 53 4.06 -11.36 20.16
C ALA A 53 5.22 -11.94 19.32
N ALA A 54 5.04 -12.01 18.00
CA ALA A 54 5.96 -12.57 17.03
C ALA A 54 6.69 -11.47 16.27
N ASP A 55 7.81 -11.82 15.63
CA ASP A 55 8.42 -10.96 14.64
C ASP A 55 7.70 -11.13 13.29
N GLU A 56 7.33 -10.02 12.66
CA GLU A 56 6.81 -9.98 11.30
C GLU A 56 7.73 -9.22 10.34
N LEU A 57 8.20 -9.95 9.32
CA LEU A 57 9.28 -9.51 8.44
C LEU A 57 8.93 -9.66 6.97
N MET A 58 9.66 -8.94 6.11
CA MET A 58 9.67 -9.12 4.65
C MET A 58 8.27 -9.07 4.00
N PRO A 59 7.50 -7.99 4.18
CA PRO A 59 6.18 -7.88 3.57
C PRO A 59 6.28 -7.77 2.04
N ALA A 60 5.35 -8.41 1.34
CA ALA A 60 5.13 -8.26 -0.09
C ALA A 60 3.63 -8.03 -0.34
N VAL A 61 3.29 -6.86 -0.91
CA VAL A 61 1.91 -6.51 -1.25
C VAL A 61 1.53 -7.17 -2.58
N ALA A 62 0.35 -7.76 -2.63
CA ALA A 62 -0.21 -8.31 -3.86
C ALA A 62 -0.44 -7.19 -4.91
N PRO A 63 -0.37 -7.49 -6.22
CA PRO A 63 -0.54 -6.47 -7.27
C PRO A 63 -1.87 -5.71 -7.22
N ASP A 64 -2.91 -6.33 -6.65
CA ASP A 64 -4.23 -5.71 -6.46
C ASP A 64 -4.32 -4.80 -5.23
N GLY A 65 -3.25 -4.72 -4.42
CA GLY A 65 -3.20 -3.93 -3.19
C GLY A 65 -4.02 -4.50 -2.03
N LYS A 66 -4.66 -5.67 -2.18
CA LYS A 66 -5.64 -6.17 -1.21
C LYS A 66 -5.06 -7.11 -0.16
N LYS A 67 -3.88 -7.66 -0.42
CA LYS A 67 -3.28 -8.69 0.42
C LYS A 67 -1.79 -8.44 0.61
N ILE A 68 -1.27 -8.94 1.73
CA ILE A 68 0.16 -8.96 2.02
C ILE A 68 0.56 -10.39 2.36
N VAL A 69 1.67 -10.85 1.78
CA VAL A 69 2.40 -12.04 2.25
C VAL A 69 3.61 -11.57 3.05
N PHE A 70 3.92 -12.24 4.16
CA PHE A 70 5.02 -11.89 5.04
C PHE A 70 5.53 -13.11 5.82
N VAL A 71 6.71 -12.99 6.42
CA VAL A 71 7.29 -13.99 7.31
C VAL A 71 6.88 -13.70 8.74
N SER A 72 6.46 -14.72 9.50
CA SER A 72 6.22 -14.60 10.93
C SER A 72 6.70 -15.85 11.67
N ASP A 73 7.21 -15.66 12.88
CA ASP A 73 7.67 -16.74 13.77
C ASP A 73 6.65 -17.13 14.84
N ARG A 74 5.40 -16.64 14.73
CA ARG A 74 4.32 -16.85 15.73
C ARG A 74 4.00 -18.32 16.08
N ALA A 75 4.41 -19.26 15.23
CA ALA A 75 4.25 -20.69 15.44
C ALA A 75 5.52 -21.37 15.99
N GLY A 76 6.51 -20.59 16.44
CA GLY A 76 7.80 -21.05 16.95
C GLY A 76 8.90 -21.20 15.89
N ALA A 77 8.60 -20.90 14.63
CA ALA A 77 9.57 -20.88 13.52
C ALA A 77 9.06 -20.01 12.36
N ASN A 78 9.99 -19.43 11.59
CA ASN A 78 9.69 -18.61 10.42
C ASN A 78 8.83 -19.36 9.40
N SER A 79 7.62 -18.86 9.17
CA SER A 79 6.66 -19.38 8.19
C SER A 79 6.03 -18.24 7.39
N LEU A 80 5.49 -18.55 6.20
CA LEU A 80 4.76 -17.58 5.39
C LEU A 80 3.33 -17.44 5.88
N TYR A 81 2.90 -16.19 6.05
CA TYR A 81 1.54 -15.81 6.40
C TYR A 81 1.00 -14.85 5.35
N MET A 82 -0.33 -14.77 5.29
CA MET A 82 -1.04 -13.83 4.43
C MET A 82 -2.14 -13.13 5.22
N MET A 83 -2.31 -11.83 5.00
CA MET A 83 -3.42 -11.05 5.54
C MET A 83 -4.05 -10.17 4.48
N ASN A 84 -5.30 -9.76 4.72
CA ASN A 84 -5.95 -8.73 3.92
C ASN A 84 -5.49 -7.34 4.39
N LEU A 85 -5.35 -6.39 3.45
CA LEU A 85 -4.99 -5.00 3.70
C LEU A 85 -6.21 -4.07 3.77
N GLU A 86 -7.40 -4.58 3.40
CA GLU A 86 -8.64 -3.81 3.49
C GLU A 86 -8.89 -3.38 4.94
N SER A 87 -9.24 -2.10 5.09
CA SER A 87 -9.40 -1.42 6.37
C SER A 87 -10.31 -2.21 7.30
N GLN A 88 -9.80 -2.57 8.48
CA GLN A 88 -10.67 -2.92 9.60
C GLN A 88 -11.38 -1.61 10.02
N THR A 89 -12.59 -1.42 9.51
CA THR A 89 -13.52 -0.37 9.99
C THR A 89 -13.92 -0.62 11.44
#